data_AF-A0A2W4KCM3-F1
#
_entry.id   AF-A0A2W4KCM3-F1
#
_cell.length_a   1.000
_cell.length_b   1.000
_cell.length_c   1.000
_cell.angle_alpha   90.00
_cell.angle_beta   90.00
_cell.angle_gamma   90.00
#
_symmetry.space_group_name_H-M   'P 1'
#
loop_
_entity.id
_entity.type
_entity.pdbx_description
1 polymer ?
#
loop_
_entity_poly.entity_id
_entity_poly.type
_entity_poly.pdbx_seq_one_letter_code
_entity_poly.pdbx_strand_id
1 'polypeptide(L)'
;MFGFADAVLGGWEWSKELLNSYAPVIAAGQRKDVAAAKAAWLAHPVFAIARDNDAVYARLRRMVADYSGWHFIHQDPARTLDPPVVKRLAQLRGPVLALVGEYDMPDFHLMADALVREAGAEKRVVPGAGHLASLEMPAAFNEQLLAFLQRAG
;
A
#
# COMPACT_ATOMS: atom_id res chain seq x y z
N MET A 1 2.93 19.72 -2.41
CA MET A 1 3.02 18.77 -1.27
C MET A 1 2.45 17.45 -1.73
N PHE A 2 3.22 16.37 -1.63
CA PHE A 2 2.77 15.02 -2.01
C PHE A 2 2.95 14.10 -0.81
N GLY A 3 1.87 13.44 -0.39
CA GLY A 3 1.89 12.42 0.66
C GLY A 3 1.59 11.08 0.02
N PHE A 4 2.48 10.11 0.21
CA PHE A 4 2.23 8.71 -0.14
C PHE A 4 2.00 7.93 1.16
N ALA A 5 0.75 7.56 1.40
CA ALA A 5 0.39 6.58 2.42
C ALA A 5 0.55 5.18 1.80
N ASP A 6 1.13 4.26 2.56
CA ASP A 6 1.24 2.84 2.18
C ASP A 6 1.98 2.65 0.84
N ALA A 7 3.11 3.37 0.69
CA ALA A 7 3.77 3.72 -0.58
C ALA A 7 3.78 2.62 -1.66
N VAL A 8 2.97 2.79 -2.71
CA VAL A 8 3.01 1.99 -3.95
C VAL A 8 3.52 2.85 -5.10
N LEU A 9 4.61 2.41 -5.74
CA LEU A 9 5.22 3.09 -6.88
C LEU A 9 4.92 2.35 -8.19
N GLY A 10 4.29 3.06 -9.14
CA GLY A 10 4.05 2.53 -10.48
C GLY A 10 5.35 2.15 -11.20
N GLY A 11 5.38 0.94 -11.77
CA GLY A 11 6.56 0.39 -12.44
C GLY A 11 7.65 -0.12 -11.50
N TRP A 12 7.35 -0.28 -10.22
CA TRP A 12 8.21 -1.02 -9.29
C TRP A 12 8.36 -2.50 -9.72
N GLU A 13 9.57 -3.03 -9.59
CA GLU A 13 9.84 -4.44 -9.79
C GLU A 13 9.58 -5.18 -8.48
N TRP A 14 8.37 -5.74 -8.36
CA TRP A 14 7.95 -6.48 -7.17
C TRP A 14 8.81 -7.71 -6.92
N SER A 15 9.11 -7.97 -5.65
CA SER A 15 9.80 -9.19 -5.25
C SER A 15 9.01 -10.44 -5.66
N LYS A 16 9.73 -11.51 -5.99
CA LYS A 16 9.10 -12.81 -6.27
C LYS A 16 8.29 -13.33 -5.09
N GLU A 17 8.74 -13.03 -3.87
CA GLU A 17 8.05 -13.42 -2.65
C GLU A 17 6.66 -12.79 -2.56
N LEU A 18 6.57 -11.47 -2.74
CA LEU A 18 5.29 -10.77 -2.75
C LEU A 18 4.41 -11.22 -3.93
N LEU A 19 4.97 -11.36 -5.13
CA LEU A 19 4.19 -11.84 -6.27
C LEU A 19 3.61 -13.24 -6.03
N ASN A 20 4.39 -14.14 -5.44
CA ASN A 20 3.97 -15.49 -5.12
C ASN A 20 2.89 -15.53 -4.02
N SER A 21 2.94 -14.63 -3.04
CA SER A 21 1.92 -14.60 -1.98
C SER A 21 0.52 -14.24 -2.51
N TYR A 22 0.43 -13.58 -3.67
CA TYR A 22 -0.83 -13.30 -4.37
C TYR A 22 -1.35 -14.46 -5.24
N ALA A 23 -0.62 -15.56 -5.39
CA ALA A 23 -1.03 -16.68 -6.25
C ALA A 23 -2.47 -17.19 -5.99
N PRO A 24 -2.95 -17.33 -4.73
CA PRO A 24 -4.33 -17.74 -4.48
C PRO A 24 -5.37 -16.73 -4.99
N VAL A 25 -5.09 -15.43 -4.87
CA VAL A 25 -5.95 -14.35 -5.36
C VAL A 25 -6.03 -14.39 -6.88
N ILE A 26 -4.87 -14.49 -7.54
CA ILE A 26 -4.77 -14.57 -9.01
C ILE A 26 -5.49 -15.81 -9.54
N ALA A 27 -5.28 -16.97 -8.93
CA ALA A 27 -5.92 -18.21 -9.34
C ALA A 27 -7.45 -18.13 -9.24
N ALA A 28 -7.98 -17.49 -8.19
CA ALA A 28 -9.41 -17.25 -8.06
C ALA A 28 -9.94 -16.28 -9.14
N GLY A 29 -9.21 -15.20 -9.41
CA GLY A 29 -9.51 -14.24 -10.49
C GLY A 29 -9.55 -14.88 -11.87
N GLN A 30 -8.59 -15.77 -12.19
CA GLN A 30 -8.55 -16.53 -13.45
C GLN A 30 -9.78 -17.42 -13.65
N ARG A 31 -10.35 -17.96 -12.57
CA ARG A 31 -11.60 -18.72 -12.59
C ARG A 31 -12.85 -17.84 -12.59
N LYS A 32 -12.68 -16.51 -12.60
CA LYS A 32 -13.73 -15.50 -12.47
C LYS A 32 -14.53 -15.62 -11.16
N ASP A 33 -13.93 -16.19 -10.13
CA ASP A 33 -14.54 -16.35 -8.81
C ASP A 33 -14.17 -15.17 -7.91
N VAL A 34 -14.98 -14.11 -7.98
CA VAL A 34 -14.77 -12.87 -7.22
C VAL A 34 -14.86 -13.11 -5.71
N ALA A 35 -15.75 -14.00 -5.26
CA ALA A 35 -15.91 -14.30 -3.85
C ALA A 35 -14.66 -14.98 -3.28
N ALA A 36 -14.13 -15.99 -3.98
CA ALA A 36 -12.88 -16.64 -3.59
C ALA A 36 -11.68 -15.68 -3.69
N ALA A 37 -11.64 -14.79 -4.69
CA ALA A 37 -10.56 -13.81 -4.82
C ALA A 37 -10.55 -12.82 -3.63
N LYS A 38 -11.71 -12.31 -3.24
CA LYS A 38 -11.85 -11.46 -2.04
C LYS A 38 -11.45 -12.20 -0.76
N ALA A 39 -11.88 -13.45 -0.59
CA ALA A 39 -11.53 -14.26 0.58
C ALA A 39 -10.02 -14.52 0.66
N ALA A 40 -9.39 -14.89 -0.46
CA ALA A 40 -7.95 -15.08 -0.55
C ALA A 40 -7.20 -13.76 -0.28
N TRP A 41 -7.70 -12.63 -0.78
CA TRP A 41 -7.09 -11.33 -0.53
C TRP A 41 -7.18 -10.90 0.93
N LEU A 42 -8.34 -11.09 1.58
CA LEU A 42 -8.51 -10.86 3.01
C LEU A 42 -7.62 -11.76 3.89
N ALA A 43 -7.20 -12.91 3.38
CA ALA A 43 -6.26 -13.83 4.03
C ALA A 43 -4.77 -13.51 3.72
N HIS A 44 -4.51 -12.60 2.78
CA HIS A 44 -3.15 -12.28 2.33
C HIS A 44 -2.29 -11.69 3.47
N PRO A 45 -0.99 -12.01 3.58
CA PRO A 45 -0.10 -11.50 4.64
C PRO A 45 -0.06 -9.98 4.78
N VAL A 46 -0.30 -9.23 3.70
CA VAL A 46 -0.39 -7.75 3.71
C VAL A 46 -1.41 -7.19 4.72
N PHE A 47 -2.43 -7.98 5.11
CA PHE A 47 -3.43 -7.60 6.11
C PHE A 47 -3.24 -8.32 7.46
N ALA A 48 -2.04 -8.82 7.77
CA ALA A 48 -1.79 -9.52 9.03
C ALA A 48 -2.10 -8.65 10.26
N ILE A 49 -1.56 -7.43 10.31
CA ILE A 49 -1.81 -6.49 11.42
C ILE A 49 -3.29 -6.11 11.50
N ALA A 50 -3.91 -5.79 10.36
CA ALA A 50 -5.35 -5.55 10.30
C ALA A 50 -6.20 -6.72 10.84
N ARG A 51 -5.79 -7.98 10.61
CA ARG A 51 -6.49 -9.18 11.10
C ARG A 51 -6.38 -9.38 12.60
N ASP A 52 -5.27 -8.96 13.21
CA ASP A 52 -5.04 -9.11 14.65
C ASP A 52 -5.82 -8.08 15.50
N ASN A 53 -6.49 -7.13 14.84
CA ASN A 53 -7.36 -6.14 15.48
C ASN A 53 -8.82 -6.30 15.00
N ASP A 54 -9.69 -6.79 15.88
CA ASP A 54 -11.10 -7.10 15.56
C ASP A 54 -11.86 -5.91 14.93
N ALA A 55 -11.68 -4.71 15.46
CA ALA A 55 -12.39 -3.52 14.99
C ALA A 55 -11.90 -3.11 13.59
N VAL A 56 -10.59 -3.16 13.37
CA VAL A 56 -9.97 -2.88 12.06
C VAL A 56 -10.37 -3.94 11.05
N TYR A 57 -10.28 -5.23 11.41
CA TYR A 57 -10.64 -6.31 10.51
C TYR A 57 -12.13 -6.31 10.15
N ALA A 58 -13.01 -6.03 11.11
CA ALA A 58 -14.44 -5.87 10.84
C ALA A 58 -14.72 -4.71 9.87
N ARG A 59 -13.95 -3.61 9.95
CA ARG A 59 -14.04 -2.50 9.00
C ARG A 59 -13.48 -2.88 7.63
N LEU A 60 -12.33 -3.53 7.56
CA LEU A 60 -11.73 -4.03 6.31
C LEU A 60 -12.66 -5.00 5.59
N ARG A 61 -13.26 -5.96 6.30
CA ARG A 61 -14.21 -6.92 5.72
C ARG A 61 -15.44 -6.23 5.11
N ARG A 62 -15.97 -5.18 5.75
CA ARG A 62 -17.07 -4.38 5.17
C ARG A 62 -16.63 -3.68 3.90
N MET A 63 -15.47 -3.02 3.91
CA MET A 63 -14.92 -2.38 2.71
C MET A 63 -14.75 -3.36 1.55
N VAL A 64 -14.21 -4.56 1.81
CA VAL A 64 -14.02 -5.61 0.80
C VAL A 64 -15.36 -6.23 0.35
N ALA A 65 -16.35 -6.33 1.25
CA ALA A 65 -17.69 -6.79 0.90
C ALA A 65 -18.37 -5.81 -0.08
N ASP A 66 -18.34 -4.52 0.23
CA ASP A 66 -18.95 -3.44 -0.57
C ASP A 66 -18.22 -3.20 -1.89
N TYR A 67 -16.91 -3.45 -1.91
CA TYR A 67 -16.08 -3.36 -3.11
C TYR A 67 -16.52 -4.35 -4.20
N SER A 68 -16.63 -3.96 -5.47
CA SER A 68 -17.16 -4.84 -6.52
C SER A 68 -16.31 -6.09 -6.82
N GLY A 69 -15.00 -6.06 -6.56
CA GLY A 69 -14.09 -7.12 -6.99
C GLY A 69 -13.73 -7.10 -8.47
N TRP A 70 -14.17 -6.07 -9.21
CA TRP A 70 -14.03 -5.98 -10.67
C TRP A 70 -12.59 -6.22 -11.15
N HIS A 71 -11.59 -5.71 -10.42
CA HIS A 71 -10.17 -5.81 -10.80
C HIS A 71 -9.63 -7.25 -10.82
N PHE A 72 -10.25 -8.19 -10.09
CA PHE A 72 -9.77 -9.57 -10.06
C PHE A 72 -10.01 -10.32 -11.37
N ILE A 73 -10.98 -9.88 -12.18
CA ILE A 73 -11.46 -10.62 -13.35
C ILE A 73 -11.38 -9.82 -14.65
N HIS A 74 -10.83 -8.61 -14.59
CA HIS A 74 -10.65 -7.73 -15.74
C HIS A 74 -9.19 -7.28 -15.83
N GLN A 75 -8.75 -6.93 -17.04
CA GLN A 75 -7.47 -6.27 -17.21
C GLN A 75 -7.53 -4.87 -16.59
N ASP A 76 -6.48 -4.49 -15.88
CA ASP A 76 -6.33 -3.16 -15.33
C ASP A 76 -6.31 -2.12 -16.46
N PRO A 77 -7.28 -1.18 -16.52
CA PRO A 77 -7.31 -0.15 -17.55
C PRO A 77 -6.26 0.94 -17.33
N ALA A 78 -5.54 0.92 -16.19
CA ALA A 78 -4.50 1.89 -15.90
C ALA A 78 -3.41 1.89 -16.98
N ARG A 79 -3.06 3.09 -17.44
CA ARG A 79 -1.95 3.29 -18.37
C ARG A 79 -0.68 3.51 -17.59
N THR A 80 0.32 2.66 -17.81
CA THR A 80 1.67 2.89 -17.29
C THR A 80 2.29 4.10 -17.99
N LEU A 81 2.91 4.97 -17.23
CA LEU A 81 3.71 6.08 -17.77
C LEU A 81 4.99 5.55 -18.40
N ASP A 82 5.46 6.20 -19.47
CA ASP A 82 6.77 5.97 -20.06
C ASP A 82 7.60 7.27 -20.03
N PRO A 83 8.69 7.36 -19.24
CA PRO A 83 9.20 6.31 -18.34
C PRO A 83 8.30 6.10 -17.10
N PRO A 84 8.37 4.93 -16.44
CA PRO A 84 7.51 4.60 -15.30
C PRO A 84 7.74 5.53 -14.10
N VAL A 85 6.77 5.60 -13.18
CA VAL A 85 6.78 6.51 -12.02
C VAL A 85 8.06 6.37 -11.20
N VAL A 86 8.53 5.14 -10.95
CA VAL A 86 9.78 4.89 -10.22
C VAL A 86 11.02 5.55 -10.86
N LYS A 87 11.00 5.79 -12.18
CA LYS A 87 12.07 6.48 -12.91
C LYS A 87 11.87 7.99 -13.01
N ARG A 88 10.79 8.51 -12.44
CA ARG A 88 10.41 9.93 -12.49
C ARG A 88 10.36 10.59 -11.12
N LEU A 89 10.78 9.90 -10.06
CA LEU A 89 10.71 10.41 -8.69
C LEU A 89 11.49 11.73 -8.51
N ALA A 90 12.63 11.89 -9.17
CA ALA A 90 13.40 13.14 -9.18
C ALA A 90 12.67 14.35 -9.78
N GLN A 91 11.53 14.13 -10.46
CA GLN A 91 10.69 15.20 -11.00
C GLN A 91 9.73 15.79 -9.96
N LEU A 92 9.57 15.15 -8.80
CA LEU A 92 8.72 15.65 -7.72
C LEU A 92 9.28 16.98 -7.19
N ARG A 93 8.42 17.99 -7.11
CA ARG A 93 8.77 19.33 -6.63
C ARG A 93 8.11 19.61 -5.29
N GLY A 94 8.90 20.07 -4.33
CA GLY A 94 8.46 20.40 -2.97
C GLY A 94 8.60 19.23 -1.99
N PRO A 95 8.23 19.43 -0.71
CA PRO A 95 8.35 18.41 0.32
C PRO A 95 7.53 17.17 0.01
N VAL A 96 8.15 16.00 0.18
CA VAL A 96 7.55 14.67 -0.01
C VAL A 96 7.65 13.89 1.30
N LEU A 97 6.56 13.25 1.71
CA LEU A 97 6.52 12.35 2.85
C LEU A 97 6.18 10.93 2.38
N ALA A 98 6.99 9.96 2.80
CA ALA A 98 6.74 8.53 2.65
C ALA A 98 6.41 7.92 4.02
N LEU A 99 5.15 7.49 4.20
CA LEU A 99 4.70 6.79 5.40
C LEU A 99 4.63 5.29 5.11
N VAL A 100 5.23 4.48 5.99
CA VAL A 100 5.20 3.01 5.92
C VAL A 100 4.94 2.44 7.31
N GLY A 101 4.18 1.35 7.41
CA GLY A 101 4.01 0.63 8.68
C GLY A 101 5.32 -0.02 9.14
N GLU A 102 5.48 -0.22 10.45
CA GLU A 102 6.62 -0.94 11.02
C GLU A 102 6.69 -2.40 10.54
N TYR A 103 5.53 -3.05 10.40
CA TYR A 103 5.36 -4.44 10.03
C TYR A 103 4.82 -4.60 8.61
N ASP A 104 4.99 -3.59 7.75
CA ASP A 104 4.61 -3.72 6.35
C ASP A 104 5.56 -4.67 5.61
N MET A 105 5.15 -5.16 4.45
CA MET A 105 5.96 -6.09 3.66
C MET A 105 7.24 -5.40 3.13
N PRO A 106 8.35 -6.14 2.95
CA PRO A 106 9.65 -5.54 2.59
C PRO A 106 9.62 -4.62 1.37
N ASP A 107 8.86 -4.97 0.32
CA ASP A 107 8.70 -4.14 -0.89
C ASP A 107 8.22 -2.71 -0.59
N PHE A 108 7.33 -2.52 0.38
CA PHE A 108 6.83 -1.19 0.75
C PHE A 108 7.89 -0.35 1.46
N HIS A 109 8.74 -0.98 2.28
CA HIS A 109 9.90 -0.30 2.86
C HIS A 109 10.91 0.12 1.78
N LEU A 110 11.16 -0.75 0.79
CA LEU A 110 12.06 -0.47 -0.33
C LEU A 110 11.53 0.65 -1.23
N MET A 111 10.22 0.69 -1.49
CA MET A 111 9.58 1.80 -2.21
C MET A 111 9.70 3.12 -1.44
N ALA A 112 9.49 3.10 -0.12
CA ALA A 112 9.72 4.27 0.71
C ALA A 112 11.20 4.73 0.68
N ASP A 113 12.16 3.80 0.69
CA ASP A 113 13.60 4.13 0.56
C ASP A 113 13.95 4.69 -0.82
N ALA A 114 13.28 4.22 -1.87
CA ALA A 114 13.42 4.80 -3.21
C ALA A 114 12.90 6.25 -3.26
N LEU A 115 11.79 6.56 -2.58
CA LEU A 115 11.31 7.94 -2.44
C LEU A 115 12.33 8.83 -1.71
N VAL A 116 12.95 8.34 -0.64
CA VAL A 116 14.01 9.07 0.08
C VAL A 116 15.17 9.37 -0.87
N ARG A 117 15.68 8.34 -1.55
CA ARG A 117 16.87 8.44 -2.39
C ARG A 117 16.65 9.32 -3.63
N GLU A 118 15.52 9.15 -4.32
CA GLU A 118 15.31 9.74 -5.65
C GLU A 118 14.52 11.06 -5.60
N ALA A 119 13.67 11.25 -4.59
CA ALA A 119 12.82 12.44 -4.46
C ALA A 119 13.17 13.31 -3.24
N GLY A 120 14.19 12.95 -2.46
CA GLY A 120 14.53 13.65 -1.22
C GLY A 120 13.40 13.60 -0.19
N ALA A 121 12.60 12.53 -0.21
CA ALA A 121 11.46 12.40 0.68
C ALA A 121 11.89 12.22 2.14
N GLU A 122 11.06 12.71 3.05
CA GLU A 122 11.09 12.35 4.46
C GLU A 122 10.39 10.99 4.62
N LYS A 123 11.09 9.96 5.11
CA LYS A 123 10.47 8.67 5.45
C LYS A 123 10.12 8.63 6.93
N ARG A 124 8.90 8.21 7.23
CA ARG A 124 8.40 7.99 8.58
C ARG A 124 7.81 6.58 8.69
N VAL A 125 8.17 5.89 9.76
CA VAL A 125 7.62 4.59 10.10
C VAL A 125 6.50 4.79 11.12
N VAL A 126 5.35 4.16 10.89
CA VAL A 126 4.22 4.19 11.82
C VAL A 126 4.33 2.98 12.76
N PRO A 127 4.64 3.19 14.05
CA PRO A 127 4.86 2.08 14.99
C PRO A 127 3.63 1.19 15.12
N GLY A 128 3.83 -0.12 15.15
CA GLY A 128 2.77 -1.12 15.31
C GLY A 128 1.85 -1.32 14.09
N ALA A 129 1.99 -0.52 13.03
CA ALA A 129 1.19 -0.64 11.81
C ALA A 129 1.82 -1.62 10.80
N GLY A 130 0.97 -2.26 10.00
CA GLY A 130 1.33 -2.94 8.75
C GLY A 130 0.94 -2.06 7.55
N HIS A 131 0.36 -2.69 6.53
CA HIS A 131 0.09 -2.02 5.25
C HIS A 131 -1.05 -1.00 5.29
N LEU A 132 -1.98 -1.09 6.24
CA LEU A 132 -3.11 -0.17 6.33
C LEU A 132 -2.87 0.82 7.47
N ALA A 133 -1.73 1.51 7.48
CA ALA A 133 -1.24 2.21 8.66
C ALA A 133 -2.22 3.28 9.18
N SER A 134 -2.92 3.96 8.28
CA SER A 134 -3.96 4.94 8.62
C SER A 134 -5.20 4.34 9.29
N LEU A 135 -5.49 3.07 9.03
CA LEU A 135 -6.61 2.33 9.59
C LEU A 135 -6.21 1.58 10.87
N GLU A 136 -5.02 1.01 10.89
CA GLU A 136 -4.49 0.18 11.98
C GLU A 136 -4.03 1.02 13.17
N MET A 137 -3.26 2.09 12.92
CA MET A 137 -2.69 2.96 13.96
C MET A 137 -3.00 4.43 13.68
N PRO A 138 -4.29 4.83 13.69
CA PRO A 138 -4.72 6.17 13.24
C PRO A 138 -4.07 7.31 14.03
N ALA A 139 -3.87 7.15 15.34
CA ALA A 139 -3.24 8.17 16.17
C ALA A 139 -1.77 8.39 15.78
N ALA A 140 -0.99 7.32 15.71
CA ALA A 140 0.42 7.38 15.33
C ALA A 140 0.60 7.86 13.87
N PHE A 141 -0.24 7.38 12.96
CA PHE A 141 -0.25 7.85 11.57
C PHE A 141 -0.50 9.36 11.49
N ASN A 142 -1.55 9.85 12.15
CA ASN A 142 -1.91 11.26 12.15
C ASN A 142 -0.85 12.14 12.80
N GLU A 143 -0.19 11.67 13.86
CA GLU A 143 0.92 12.40 14.47
C GLU A 143 2.06 12.63 13.48
N GLN A 144 2.51 11.57 12.79
CA GLN A 144 3.60 11.69 11.80
C GLN A 144 3.19 12.59 10.62
N LEU A 145 1.96 12.45 10.14
CA LEU A 145 1.43 13.27 9.05
C LEU A 145 1.34 14.75 9.45
N LEU A 146 0.71 15.06 10.58
CA LEU A 146 0.54 16.44 11.06
C LEU A 146 1.88 17.11 11.33
N ALA A 147 2.83 16.39 11.93
CA ALA A 147 4.18 16.92 12.17
C ALA A 147 4.87 17.33 10.86
N PHE A 148 4.71 16.56 9.79
CA PHE A 148 5.22 16.93 8.47
C PHE A 148 4.48 18.15 7.89
N LEU A 149 3.15 18.16 7.92
CA LEU A 149 2.33 19.26 7.39
C LEU A 149 2.66 20.60 8.05
N GLN A 150 2.89 20.59 9.37
CA GLN A 150 3.23 21.81 10.14
C GLN A 150 4.60 22.39 9.80
N ARG A 151 5.53 21.60 9.27
CA ARG A 151 6.87 22.08 8.85
C ARG A 151 6.93 22.48 7.39
N ALA A 152 6.06 21.91 6.57
CA ALA A 152 6.07 22.04 5.12
C ALA A 152 5.05 23.06 4.57
N GLY A 153 4.22 23.64 5.43
CA GLY A 153 3.38 24.81 5.18
C GLY A 153 4.03 26.09 5.68
#